data_AF-A0A523JII3-F1
#
_entry.id   AF-A0A523JII3-F1
#
_cell.length_a   1.000
_cell.length_b   1.000
_cell.length_c   1.000
_cell.angle_alpha   90.00
_cell.angle_beta   90.00
_cell.angle_gamma   90.00
#
_symmetry.space_group_name_H-M   'P 1'
#
loop_
_entity.id
_entity.type
_entity.pdbx_description
1 polymer ?
#
loop_
_entity_poly.entity_id
_entity_poly.type
_entity_poly.pdbx_seq_one_letter_code
_entity_poly.pdbx_strand_id
1 'polypeptide(L)'
;MKVLLTSMLLLLLGPGPRASADAIIRTQAMLASTIAEYFIEDGRIYVELEIGLPDLEAFRNLLPDDIYEKLGHAPVPLQQRLSRFFEQDLVIAGADEEPLRGRLLKIEPKPRVARDEISGEPLPLSDGETEVVVFARLEYALPGTPASLSFLAPRGEARANIGFVVYHQQIPVNDFRYLGPRQTLELDWDDPWYTRFENRNLRRTYFAPMTGFIYVEPYEVRKEIIARPKDLQEWVDLGLAGRKTIPVEIQADLKRKAAAFLRQHHPVRIDGKTIEPELARINFLERTLRTSRVIDPPVELSVHAAILGAIFVYPTHGLPQRVEMDWDLWNERTQRIPAASVDQAGPLLIYLEPDFRVLEWRNFLKNPLLPSLKVLALPPAALARSLLYGRWLL
;
A
#
# COMPACT_ATOMS: atom_id res chain seq x y z
N MET A 1 -64.09 -3.01 -1.09
CA MET A 1 -63.03 -3.13 -0.05
C MET A 1 -62.05 -4.28 -0.29
N LYS A 2 -62.46 -5.44 -0.84
CA LYS A 2 -61.53 -6.56 -1.15
C LYS A 2 -60.58 -6.31 -2.34
N VAL A 3 -60.96 -5.49 -3.32
CA VAL A 3 -60.15 -5.24 -4.53
C VAL A 3 -58.98 -4.26 -4.28
N LEU A 4 -59.11 -3.35 -3.31
CA LEU A 4 -58.02 -2.43 -2.95
C LEU A 4 -56.88 -3.14 -2.17
N LEU A 5 -57.21 -4.14 -1.35
CA LEU A 5 -56.20 -4.90 -0.62
C LEU A 5 -55.31 -5.74 -1.55
N THR A 6 -55.87 -6.28 -2.63
CA THR A 6 -55.12 -7.11 -3.58
C THR A 6 -54.18 -6.28 -4.44
N SER A 7 -54.55 -5.05 -4.82
CA SER A 7 -53.64 -4.13 -5.55
C SER A 7 -52.49 -3.64 -4.68
N MET A 8 -52.69 -3.45 -3.38
CA MET A 8 -51.63 -2.99 -2.48
C MET A 8 -50.62 -4.09 -2.15
N LEU A 9 -51.04 -5.36 -2.17
CA LEU A 9 -50.16 -6.52 -1.96
C LEU A 9 -49.30 -6.84 -3.20
N LEU A 10 -49.79 -6.59 -4.42
CA LEU A 10 -49.00 -6.77 -5.65
C LEU A 10 -47.91 -5.70 -5.83
N LEU A 11 -48.08 -4.51 -5.25
CA LEU A 11 -47.05 -3.45 -5.26
C LEU A 11 -45.89 -3.73 -4.29
N LEU A 12 -46.10 -4.58 -3.28
CA LEU A 12 -45.06 -4.98 -2.31
C LEU A 12 -44.22 -6.19 -2.77
N LEU A 13 -44.66 -6.90 -3.82
CA LEU A 13 -44.00 -8.10 -4.37
C LEU A 13 -43.36 -7.84 -5.75
N GLY A 14 -43.37 -6.59 -6.24
CA GLY A 14 -42.61 -6.22 -7.42
C GLY A 14 -41.11 -6.43 -7.18
N PRO A 15 -40.36 -6.98 -8.15
CA PRO A 15 -38.92 -7.14 -8.01
C PRO A 15 -38.32 -5.76 -7.80
N GLY A 16 -37.86 -5.49 -6.57
CA GLY A 16 -37.13 -4.27 -6.26
C GLY A 16 -35.90 -4.13 -7.16
N PRO A 17 -35.35 -2.91 -7.30
CA PRO A 17 -34.12 -2.73 -8.04
C PRO A 17 -33.07 -3.70 -7.51
N ARG A 18 -32.54 -4.54 -8.40
CA ARG A 18 -31.43 -5.44 -8.06
C ARG A 18 -30.27 -4.56 -7.59
N ALA A 19 -30.06 -4.51 -6.28
CA ALA A 19 -28.86 -3.91 -5.73
C ALA A 19 -27.69 -4.75 -6.22
N SER A 20 -26.91 -4.21 -7.15
CA SER A 20 -25.59 -4.74 -7.45
C SER A 20 -24.68 -4.27 -6.33
N ALA A 21 -24.45 -5.12 -5.34
CA ALA A 21 -23.39 -4.87 -4.39
C ALA A 21 -22.05 -5.04 -5.13
N ASP A 22 -21.27 -3.98 -5.25
CA ASP A 22 -19.88 -4.11 -5.66
C ASP A 22 -19.13 -4.79 -4.51
N ALA A 23 -18.74 -6.04 -4.73
CA ALA A 23 -17.90 -6.77 -3.79
C ALA A 23 -16.52 -6.10 -3.79
N ILE A 24 -16.16 -5.45 -2.69
CA ILE A 24 -14.78 -5.06 -2.44
C ILE A 24 -14.00 -6.34 -2.14
N ILE A 25 -13.42 -6.96 -3.19
CA ILE A 25 -12.59 -8.16 -3.04
C ILE A 25 -11.29 -7.74 -2.36
N ARG A 26 -11.15 -8.16 -1.10
CA ARG A 26 -9.95 -7.91 -0.32
C ARG A 26 -9.06 -9.15 -0.32
N THR A 27 -7.81 -8.99 -0.73
CA THR A 27 -6.85 -10.09 -0.69
C THR A 27 -6.39 -10.32 0.76
N GLN A 28 -6.79 -11.43 1.37
CA GLN A 28 -6.33 -11.83 2.72
C GLN A 28 -4.97 -12.54 2.70
N ALA A 29 -4.13 -12.25 1.70
CA ALA A 29 -2.86 -12.95 1.51
C ALA A 29 -1.84 -12.71 2.64
N MET A 30 -1.96 -11.62 3.40
CA MET A 30 -1.15 -11.40 4.61
C MET A 30 -1.49 -12.39 5.75
N LEU A 31 -2.62 -13.09 5.65
CA LEU A 31 -3.09 -14.12 6.58
C LEU A 31 -2.94 -15.53 5.99
N ALA A 32 -2.29 -15.66 4.83
CA ALA A 32 -2.01 -16.96 4.21
C ALA A 32 -1.21 -17.84 5.19
N SER A 33 -1.40 -19.16 5.19
CA SER A 33 -0.73 -20.05 6.14
C SER A 33 0.78 -19.92 6.09
N THR A 34 1.35 -19.68 4.89
CA THR A 34 2.75 -19.34 4.70
C THR A 34 2.93 -17.91 4.17
N ILE A 35 3.90 -17.17 4.72
CA ILE A 35 4.32 -15.85 4.22
C ILE A 35 5.72 -15.93 3.63
N ALA A 36 5.90 -15.31 2.45
CA ALA A 36 7.19 -15.18 1.78
C ALA A 36 7.51 -13.71 1.44
N GLU A 37 8.57 -13.16 2.02
CA GLU A 37 9.05 -11.82 1.71
C GLU A 37 10.39 -11.92 0.97
N TYR A 38 10.43 -11.39 -0.25
CA TYR A 38 11.61 -11.41 -1.12
C TYR A 38 12.27 -10.03 -1.13
N PHE A 39 13.57 -9.97 -0.91
CA PHE A 39 14.36 -8.74 -0.91
C PHE A 39 15.44 -8.85 -1.98
N ILE A 40 15.26 -8.12 -3.07
CA ILE A 40 16.19 -8.05 -4.19
C ILE A 40 17.17 -6.90 -3.91
N GLU A 41 18.44 -7.26 -3.75
CA GLU A 41 19.56 -6.35 -3.50
C GLU A 41 20.64 -6.54 -4.58
N ASP A 42 21.67 -5.70 -4.56
CA ASP A 42 22.81 -5.83 -5.45
C ASP A 42 23.53 -7.17 -5.20
N GLY A 43 23.53 -8.04 -6.21
CA GLY A 43 24.26 -9.32 -6.18
C GLY A 43 23.56 -10.49 -5.46
N ARG A 44 22.39 -10.27 -4.83
CA ARG A 44 21.68 -11.33 -4.08
C ARG A 44 20.19 -11.07 -3.91
N ILE A 45 19.46 -12.14 -3.60
CA ILE A 45 18.06 -12.08 -3.15
C ILE A 45 17.95 -12.79 -1.81
N TYR A 46 17.43 -12.10 -0.80
CA TYR A 46 17.01 -12.72 0.45
C TYR A 46 15.56 -13.13 0.38
N VAL A 47 15.24 -14.28 0.97
CA VAL A 47 13.84 -14.69 1.17
C VAL A 47 13.64 -15.04 2.63
N GLU A 48 12.65 -14.40 3.23
CA GLU A 48 12.17 -14.74 4.56
C GLU A 48 10.85 -15.50 4.44
N LEU A 49 10.80 -16.67 5.07
CA LEU A 49 9.64 -17.54 5.08
C LEU A 49 9.13 -17.70 6.51
N GLU A 50 7.83 -17.50 6.70
CA GLU A 50 7.07 -17.98 7.87
C GLU A 50 6.19 -19.13 7.40
N ILE A 51 6.64 -20.37 7.59
CA ILE A 51 5.95 -21.56 7.09
C ILE A 51 4.98 -22.07 8.16
N GLY A 52 3.69 -21.98 7.86
CA GLY A 52 2.63 -22.50 8.72
C GLY A 52 2.54 -24.02 8.70
N LEU A 53 2.03 -24.60 9.79
CA LEU A 53 1.82 -26.05 9.90
C LEU A 53 1.06 -26.67 8.70
N PRO A 54 -0.01 -26.03 8.15
CA PRO A 54 -0.73 -26.59 7.01
C PRO A 54 0.10 -26.79 5.74
N ASP A 55 1.19 -26.01 5.57
CA ASP A 55 1.99 -26.02 4.35
C ASP A 55 3.33 -26.77 4.52
N LEU A 56 3.63 -27.32 5.71
CA LEU A 56 4.93 -27.95 5.99
C LEU A 56 5.35 -29.00 4.96
N GLU A 57 4.40 -29.81 4.49
CA GLU A 57 4.65 -30.85 3.50
C GLU A 57 5.18 -30.28 2.17
N ALA A 58 4.71 -29.09 1.76
CA ALA A 58 5.19 -28.41 0.55
C ALA A 58 6.62 -27.87 0.69
N PHE A 59 7.10 -27.70 1.93
CA PHE A 59 8.46 -27.23 2.25
C PHE A 59 9.33 -28.32 2.88
N ARG A 60 8.93 -29.59 2.81
CA ARG A 60 9.61 -30.74 3.44
C ARG A 60 11.11 -30.82 3.14
N ASN A 61 11.53 -30.42 1.94
CA ASN A 61 12.93 -30.46 1.53
C ASN A 61 13.82 -29.43 2.25
N LEU A 62 13.21 -28.44 2.91
CA LEU A 62 13.88 -27.44 3.73
C LEU A 62 14.01 -27.86 5.20
N LEU A 63 13.16 -28.78 5.66
CA LEU A 63 13.00 -29.09 7.09
C LEU A 63 14.18 -29.93 7.63
N PRO A 64 14.47 -29.84 8.94
CA PRO A 64 15.42 -30.74 9.60
C PRO A 64 15.04 -32.21 9.44
N ASP A 65 16.03 -33.11 9.50
CA ASP A 65 15.86 -34.55 9.24
C ASP A 65 14.78 -35.17 10.14
N ASP A 66 14.73 -34.79 11.41
CA ASP A 66 13.76 -35.34 12.37
C ASP A 66 12.30 -34.98 12.01
N ILE A 67 12.05 -33.77 11.51
CA ILE A 67 10.72 -33.35 11.05
C ILE A 67 10.39 -34.03 9.72
N TYR A 68 11.36 -34.09 8.80
CA TYR A 68 11.20 -34.74 7.50
C TYR A 68 10.78 -36.21 7.63
N GLU A 69 11.43 -36.97 8.53
CA GLU A 69 11.09 -38.36 8.80
C GLU A 69 9.74 -38.50 9.53
N LYS A 70 9.41 -37.60 10.47
CA LYS A 70 8.09 -37.57 11.14
C LYS A 70 6.93 -37.32 10.19
N LEU A 71 7.17 -36.63 9.06
CA LEU A 71 6.20 -36.46 7.98
C LEU A 71 6.01 -37.74 7.13
N GLY A 72 6.72 -38.83 7.44
CA GLY A 72 6.57 -40.13 6.79
C GLY A 72 7.49 -40.35 5.58
N HIS A 73 8.46 -39.46 5.37
CA HIS A 73 9.44 -39.60 4.28
C HIS A 73 10.62 -40.47 4.70
N ALA A 74 11.14 -41.28 3.77
CA ALA A 74 12.35 -42.07 4.02
C ALA A 74 13.57 -41.15 4.19
N PRO A 75 14.57 -41.50 5.02
CA PRO A 75 15.73 -40.65 5.25
C PRO A 75 16.49 -40.31 3.95
N VAL A 76 16.63 -39.00 3.67
CA VAL A 76 17.41 -38.46 2.55
C VAL A 76 18.31 -37.34 3.08
N PRO A 77 19.62 -37.33 2.74
CA PRO A 77 20.53 -36.31 3.25
C PRO A 77 20.04 -34.89 2.96
N LEU A 78 20.07 -34.02 3.98
CA LEU A 78 19.61 -32.62 3.87
C LEU A 78 20.18 -31.90 2.65
N GLN A 79 21.47 -32.08 2.31
CA GLN A 79 22.07 -31.43 1.15
C GLN A 79 21.40 -31.79 -0.19
N GLN A 80 21.00 -33.07 -0.35
CA GLN A 80 20.28 -33.48 -1.56
C GLN A 80 18.88 -32.90 -1.59
N ARG A 81 18.21 -32.81 -0.43
CA ARG A 81 16.89 -32.18 -0.30
C ARG A 81 16.96 -30.68 -0.61
N LEU A 82 17.95 -29.97 -0.09
CA LEU A 82 18.18 -28.55 -0.37
C LEU A 82 18.42 -28.29 -1.87
N SER A 83 19.20 -29.14 -2.56
CA SER A 83 19.37 -29.03 -4.02
C SER A 83 18.02 -29.07 -4.74
N ARG A 84 17.19 -30.08 -4.42
CA ARG A 84 15.84 -30.21 -4.98
C ARG A 84 14.96 -29.00 -4.64
N PHE A 85 15.05 -28.50 -3.41
CA PHE A 85 14.27 -27.35 -2.97
C PHE A 85 14.52 -26.11 -3.84
N PHE A 86 15.79 -25.77 -4.08
CA PHE A 86 16.15 -24.59 -4.87
C PHE A 86 15.97 -24.78 -6.38
N GLU A 87 16.00 -26.03 -6.87
CA GLU A 87 15.84 -26.35 -8.29
C GLU A 87 14.37 -26.59 -8.70
N GLN A 88 13.50 -26.99 -7.77
CA GLN A 88 12.17 -27.54 -8.10
C GLN A 88 11.02 -27.01 -7.23
N ASP A 89 11.28 -26.69 -5.95
CA ASP A 89 10.22 -26.27 -5.03
C ASP A 89 10.04 -24.74 -5.08
N LEU A 90 10.86 -24.00 -4.33
CA LEU A 90 10.81 -22.54 -4.33
C LEU A 90 11.89 -21.99 -5.26
N VAL A 91 11.55 -21.84 -6.53
CA VAL A 91 12.53 -21.47 -7.57
C VAL A 91 12.44 -19.97 -7.85
N ILE A 92 13.60 -19.32 -7.80
CA ILE A 92 13.80 -18.02 -8.43
C ILE A 92 14.71 -18.26 -9.63
N ALA A 93 14.26 -17.91 -10.83
CA ALA A 93 15.00 -18.13 -12.06
C ALA A 93 15.33 -16.83 -12.78
N GLY A 94 16.46 -16.81 -13.48
CA GLY A 94 16.89 -15.72 -14.35
C GLY A 94 16.03 -15.59 -15.62
N ALA A 95 16.41 -14.65 -16.48
CA ALA A 95 15.75 -14.42 -17.76
C ALA A 95 15.92 -15.61 -18.75
N ASP A 96 16.96 -16.40 -18.57
CA ASP A 96 17.25 -17.66 -19.26
C ASP A 96 16.46 -18.86 -18.71
N GLU A 97 15.59 -18.64 -17.73
CA GLU A 97 14.83 -19.66 -16.99
C GLU A 97 15.67 -20.63 -16.15
N GLU A 98 16.98 -20.39 -16.04
CA GLU A 98 17.86 -21.18 -15.19
C GLU A 98 17.63 -20.81 -13.70
N PRO A 99 17.44 -21.81 -12.82
CA PRO A 99 17.34 -21.58 -11.38
C PRO A 99 18.57 -20.88 -10.81
N LEU A 100 18.34 -19.84 -10.02
CA LEU A 100 19.41 -19.18 -9.27
C LEU A 100 19.91 -20.12 -8.16
N ARG A 101 21.22 -20.10 -7.95
CA ARG A 101 21.84 -20.89 -6.88
C ARG A 101 21.43 -20.35 -5.51
N GLY A 102 20.65 -21.14 -4.78
CA GLY A 102 20.20 -20.83 -3.43
C GLY A 102 21.01 -21.50 -2.32
N ARG A 103 20.90 -20.97 -1.10
CA ARG A 103 21.37 -21.59 0.14
C ARG A 103 20.46 -21.25 1.32
N LEU A 104 20.33 -22.21 2.24
CA LEU A 104 19.66 -22.00 3.52
C LEU A 104 20.63 -21.31 4.49
N LEU A 105 20.24 -20.13 5.02
CA LEU A 105 21.02 -19.40 6.01
C LEU A 105 20.59 -19.73 7.43
N LYS A 106 19.28 -19.86 7.65
CA LYS A 106 18.71 -20.07 8.99
C LYS A 106 17.39 -20.82 8.90
N ILE A 107 17.15 -21.73 9.83
CA ILE A 107 15.85 -22.36 10.06
C ILE A 107 15.64 -22.55 11.56
N GLU A 108 14.51 -22.09 12.09
CA GLU A 108 14.17 -22.21 13.51
C GLU A 108 12.65 -22.05 13.74
N PRO A 109 12.08 -22.63 14.80
CA PRO A 109 10.72 -22.29 15.20
C PRO A 109 10.67 -20.84 15.71
N LYS A 110 9.64 -20.09 15.31
CA LYS A 110 9.36 -18.74 15.83
C LYS A 110 7.88 -18.52 16.08
N PRO A 111 7.51 -17.64 17.04
CA PRO A 111 6.18 -17.06 17.05
C PRO A 111 5.90 -16.37 15.72
N ARG A 112 4.73 -16.65 15.15
CA ARG A 112 4.23 -16.00 13.94
C ARG A 112 4.12 -14.50 14.17
N VAL A 113 4.50 -13.71 13.16
CA VAL A 113 4.31 -12.26 13.22
C VAL A 113 2.82 -11.97 13.08
N ALA A 114 2.22 -11.47 14.16
CA ALA A 114 0.86 -10.94 14.14
C ALA A 114 0.81 -9.76 13.17
N ARG A 115 -0.20 -9.72 12.29
CA ARG A 115 -0.35 -8.68 11.28
C ARG A 115 -1.73 -8.05 11.35
N ASP A 116 -1.79 -6.75 11.14
CA ASP A 116 -3.04 -6.03 11.03
C ASP A 116 -3.83 -6.56 9.81
N GLU A 117 -5.03 -7.07 10.04
CA GLU A 117 -5.86 -7.67 8.99
C GLU A 117 -6.08 -6.66 7.85
N ILE A 118 -6.19 -5.39 8.25
CA ILE A 118 -5.89 -4.10 7.61
C ILE A 118 -4.76 -3.99 6.57
N SER A 119 -3.68 -3.42 7.07
CA SER A 119 -2.46 -3.01 6.40
C SER A 119 -1.53 -4.18 6.08
N GLY A 120 -1.64 -5.28 6.81
CA GLY A 120 -0.62 -6.34 6.84
C GLY A 120 0.64 -5.93 7.61
N GLU A 121 0.63 -4.77 8.28
CA GLU A 121 1.75 -4.33 9.11
C GLU A 121 1.91 -5.24 10.32
N PRO A 122 3.17 -5.56 10.71
CA PRO A 122 3.45 -6.25 11.96
C PRO A 122 2.82 -5.51 13.15
N LEU A 123 2.07 -6.25 13.95
CA LEU A 123 1.55 -5.81 15.22
C LEU A 123 2.55 -6.16 16.33
N PRO A 124 2.60 -5.37 17.41
CA PRO A 124 3.35 -5.78 18.60
C PRO A 124 2.85 -7.13 19.10
N LEU A 125 3.79 -7.96 19.58
CA LEU A 125 3.47 -9.25 20.18
C LEU A 125 2.47 -9.03 21.33
N SER A 126 1.34 -9.72 21.28
CA SER A 126 0.38 -9.75 22.37
C SER A 126 0.71 -10.89 23.34
N ASP A 127 0.34 -10.75 24.61
CA ASP A 127 0.59 -11.74 25.67
C ASP A 127 -0.20 -13.07 25.50
N GLY A 128 -0.83 -13.29 24.34
CA GLY A 128 -1.61 -14.47 24.02
C GLY A 128 -0.78 -15.60 23.39
N GLU A 129 -1.39 -16.78 23.27
CA GLU A 129 -0.80 -17.90 22.52
C GLU A 129 -0.61 -17.50 21.06
N THR A 130 0.65 -17.32 20.66
CA THR A 130 1.01 -17.03 19.27
C THR A 130 1.27 -18.35 18.55
N GLU A 131 0.66 -18.53 17.38
CA GLU A 131 0.95 -19.68 16.50
C GLU A 131 2.47 -19.79 16.29
N VAL A 132 3.04 -20.98 16.46
CA VAL A 132 4.46 -21.22 16.16
C VAL A 132 4.59 -21.68 14.71
N VAL A 133 5.43 -20.99 13.95
CA VAL A 133 5.74 -21.27 12.55
C VAL A 133 7.19 -21.69 12.40
N VAL A 134 7.52 -22.37 11.30
CA VAL A 134 8.92 -22.61 10.92
C VAL A 134 9.42 -21.39 10.16
N PHE A 135 10.29 -20.62 10.79
CA PHE A 135 10.97 -19.50 10.14
C PHE A 135 12.18 -20.02 9.36
N ALA A 136 12.31 -19.62 8.10
CA ALA A 136 13.51 -19.86 7.32
C ALA A 136 13.99 -18.58 6.62
N ARG A 137 15.31 -18.38 6.58
CA ARG A 137 15.97 -17.35 5.78
C ARG A 137 16.83 -18.00 4.72
N LEU A 138 16.56 -17.64 3.46
CA LEU A 138 17.24 -18.15 2.28
C LEU A 138 18.02 -17.01 1.61
N GLU A 139 19.05 -17.38 0.87
CA GLU A 139 19.78 -16.46 0.00
C GLU A 139 19.96 -17.10 -1.37
N TYR A 140 19.65 -16.35 -2.43
CA TYR A 140 19.92 -16.69 -3.82
C TYR A 140 21.00 -15.77 -4.36
N ALA A 141 22.03 -16.34 -4.97
CA ALA A 141 23.04 -15.55 -5.67
C ALA A 141 22.42 -14.92 -6.92
N LEU A 142 22.59 -13.61 -7.09
CA LEU A 142 22.05 -12.86 -8.23
C LEU A 142 23.22 -12.35 -9.08
N PRO A 143 23.60 -13.05 -10.15
CA PRO A 143 24.71 -12.62 -10.99
C PRO A 143 24.31 -11.39 -11.83
N GLY A 144 25.06 -10.30 -11.65
CA GLY A 144 24.85 -9.06 -12.42
C GLY A 144 23.50 -8.39 -12.13
N THR A 145 22.92 -7.79 -13.17
CA THR A 145 21.67 -7.02 -13.10
C THR A 145 20.67 -7.58 -14.12
N PRO A 146 20.03 -8.74 -13.85
CA PRO A 146 19.11 -9.35 -14.81
C PRO A 146 17.92 -8.44 -15.10
N ALA A 147 17.44 -8.46 -16.35
CA ALA A 147 16.29 -7.66 -16.77
C ALA A 147 14.95 -8.21 -16.23
N SER A 148 14.90 -9.52 -15.94
CA SER A 148 13.71 -10.16 -15.40
C SER A 148 14.05 -11.32 -14.47
N LEU A 149 13.10 -11.66 -13.60
CA LEU A 149 13.14 -12.83 -12.73
C LEU A 149 11.80 -13.55 -12.76
N SER A 150 11.83 -14.87 -12.62
CA SER A 150 10.63 -15.69 -12.45
C SER A 150 10.58 -16.32 -11.06
N PHE A 151 9.45 -16.16 -10.37
CA PHE A 151 9.18 -16.74 -9.07
C PHE A 151 8.21 -17.91 -9.24
N LEU A 152 8.62 -19.11 -8.81
CA LEU A 152 7.81 -20.32 -8.88
C LEU A 152 7.53 -20.81 -7.45
N ALA A 153 6.25 -21.06 -7.17
CA ALA A 153 5.84 -21.72 -5.94
C ALA A 153 6.12 -23.23 -5.99
N PRO A 154 6.26 -23.91 -4.83
CA PRO A 154 6.43 -25.36 -4.75
C PRO A 154 5.45 -26.14 -5.62
N ARG A 155 6.00 -26.97 -6.52
CA ARG A 155 5.25 -27.79 -7.48
C ARG A 155 5.22 -29.24 -7.01
N GLY A 156 4.30 -29.55 -6.10
CA GLY A 156 4.10 -30.91 -5.58
C GLY A 156 2.63 -31.25 -5.40
N GLU A 157 2.36 -32.46 -4.90
CA GLU A 157 1.01 -32.88 -4.51
C GLU A 157 0.42 -31.99 -3.41
N ALA A 158 1.27 -31.54 -2.47
CA ALA A 158 0.92 -30.53 -1.48
C ALA A 158 1.09 -29.13 -2.08
N ARG A 159 -0.02 -28.44 -2.34
CA ARG A 159 0.00 -27.02 -2.70
C ARG A 159 0.08 -26.17 -1.44
N ALA A 160 1.09 -25.31 -1.36
CA ALA A 160 1.20 -24.32 -0.30
C ALA A 160 0.33 -23.09 -0.57
N ASN A 161 -0.31 -22.56 0.47
CA ASN A 161 -0.97 -21.27 0.41
C ASN A 161 0.00 -20.16 0.84
N ILE A 162 0.69 -19.57 -0.14
CA ILE A 162 1.76 -18.59 0.09
C ILE A 162 1.27 -17.18 -0.20
N GLY A 163 1.21 -16.34 0.82
CA GLY A 163 1.12 -14.89 0.69
C GLY A 163 2.51 -14.30 0.50
N PHE A 164 2.70 -13.36 -0.43
CA PHE A 164 4.02 -12.82 -0.71
C PHE A 164 4.07 -11.33 -1.00
N VAL A 165 5.25 -10.76 -0.76
CA VAL A 165 5.68 -9.40 -1.11
C VAL A 165 7.10 -9.45 -1.64
N VAL A 166 7.37 -8.70 -2.71
CA VAL A 166 8.72 -8.49 -3.23
C VAL A 166 9.12 -7.05 -2.99
N TYR A 167 10.35 -6.85 -2.51
CA TYR A 167 11.01 -5.56 -2.38
C TYR A 167 12.21 -5.53 -3.33
N HIS A 168 12.35 -4.47 -4.12
CA HIS A 168 13.56 -4.22 -4.91
C HIS A 168 14.23 -2.94 -4.38
N GLN A 169 15.44 -3.09 -3.82
CA GLN A 169 16.16 -2.02 -3.11
C GLN A 169 15.25 -1.24 -2.14
N GLN A 170 14.61 -1.98 -1.21
CA GLN A 170 13.66 -1.48 -0.20
C GLN A 170 12.29 -1.01 -0.72
N ILE A 171 12.10 -0.90 -2.03
CA ILE A 171 10.81 -0.48 -2.59
C ILE A 171 9.90 -1.70 -2.74
N PRO A 172 8.71 -1.73 -2.09
CA PRO A 172 7.76 -2.81 -2.30
C PRO A 172 7.25 -2.76 -3.73
N VAL A 173 7.34 -3.86 -4.48
CA VAL A 173 6.88 -3.98 -5.87
C VAL A 173 5.38 -4.28 -5.92
N ASN A 174 4.90 -5.10 -4.98
CA ASN A 174 3.50 -5.50 -4.82
C ASN A 174 3.02 -5.31 -3.38
N ASP A 175 1.70 -5.22 -3.20
CA ASP A 175 1.11 -5.46 -1.87
C ASP A 175 1.07 -6.97 -1.60
N PHE A 176 0.69 -7.39 -0.38
CA PHE A 176 0.41 -8.82 -0.12
C PHE A 176 -0.57 -9.41 -1.14
N ARG A 177 -0.10 -10.43 -1.86
CA ARG A 177 -0.85 -11.20 -2.86
C ARG A 177 -0.53 -12.68 -2.70
N TYR A 178 -1.36 -13.55 -3.25
CA TYR A 178 -1.07 -14.98 -3.28
C TYR A 178 -0.08 -15.30 -4.40
N LEU A 179 0.96 -16.08 -4.08
CA LEU A 179 1.94 -16.52 -5.05
C LEU A 179 1.34 -17.61 -5.94
N GLY A 180 1.11 -17.28 -7.21
CA GLY A 180 0.67 -18.26 -8.20
C GLY A 180 1.81 -19.23 -8.62
N PRO A 181 1.52 -20.20 -9.51
CA PRO A 181 2.51 -21.20 -9.94
C PRO A 181 3.76 -20.63 -10.62
N ARG A 182 3.64 -19.46 -11.23
CA ARG A 182 4.72 -18.66 -11.79
C ARG A 182 4.32 -17.18 -11.80
N GLN A 183 5.23 -16.30 -11.40
CA GLN A 183 5.10 -14.85 -11.58
C GLN A 183 6.40 -14.29 -12.16
N THR A 184 6.31 -13.52 -13.24
CA THR A 184 7.46 -12.88 -13.87
C THR A 184 7.54 -11.42 -13.45
N LEU A 185 8.73 -11.00 -13.02
CA LEU A 185 9.07 -9.66 -12.60
C LEU A 185 10.02 -9.03 -13.62
N GLU A 186 9.67 -7.84 -14.11
CA GLU A 186 10.54 -6.96 -14.89
C GLU A 186 11.27 -6.02 -13.92
N LEU A 187 12.61 -6.04 -13.95
CA LEU A 187 13.47 -5.25 -13.07
C LEU A 187 13.90 -3.94 -13.75
N ASP A 188 13.86 -2.85 -12.99
CA ASP A 188 14.46 -1.57 -13.36
C ASP A 188 15.55 -1.26 -12.33
N TRP A 189 16.81 -1.45 -12.72
CA TRP A 189 17.98 -1.24 -11.86
C TRP A 189 18.37 0.24 -11.75
N ASP A 190 17.95 1.08 -12.70
CA ASP A 190 18.19 2.52 -12.67
C ASP A 190 17.20 3.22 -11.71
N ASP A 191 15.97 2.71 -11.66
CA ASP A 191 14.97 3.11 -10.67
C ASP A 191 14.03 1.96 -10.25
N PRO A 192 14.33 1.28 -9.12
CA PRO A 192 13.56 0.15 -8.60
C PRO A 192 12.07 0.42 -8.36
N TRP A 193 11.66 1.69 -8.31
CA TRP A 193 10.26 2.06 -8.26
C TRP A 193 9.42 1.56 -9.43
N TYR A 194 10.02 1.47 -10.62
CA TYR A 194 9.37 1.02 -11.85
C TYR A 194 9.52 -0.48 -12.10
N THR A 195 10.20 -1.19 -11.21
CA THR A 195 10.17 -2.66 -11.18
C THR A 195 8.73 -3.11 -10.98
N ARG A 196 8.28 -4.09 -11.77
CA ARG A 196 6.88 -4.48 -11.83
C ARG A 196 6.70 -5.92 -12.26
N PHE A 197 5.63 -6.54 -11.81
CA PHE A 197 5.20 -7.83 -12.35
C PHE A 197 4.51 -7.64 -13.70
N GLU A 198 4.69 -8.60 -14.61
CA GLU A 198 3.91 -8.68 -15.86
C GLU A 198 2.40 -8.78 -15.55
N ASN A 199 2.07 -9.51 -14.48
CA ASN A 199 0.71 -9.63 -13.98
C ASN A 199 0.26 -8.34 -13.28
N ARG A 200 -0.57 -7.55 -13.96
CA ARG A 200 -1.11 -6.28 -13.47
C ARG A 200 -1.88 -6.38 -12.15
N ASN A 201 -2.43 -7.55 -11.80
CA ASN A 201 -3.16 -7.77 -10.53
C ASN A 201 -2.22 -7.76 -9.30
N LEU A 202 -0.91 -7.94 -9.52
CA LEU A 202 0.10 -7.85 -8.47
C LEU A 202 0.60 -6.43 -8.23
N ARG A 203 0.20 -5.45 -9.04
CA ARG A 203 0.65 -4.07 -8.86
C ARG A 203 0.27 -3.56 -7.47
N ARG A 204 1.23 -2.94 -6.76
CA ARG A 204 1.00 -2.29 -5.46
C ARG A 204 -0.04 -1.18 -5.57
N THR A 205 -0.69 -0.88 -4.45
CA THR A 205 -1.70 0.19 -4.38
C THR A 205 -1.08 1.54 -4.73
N TYR A 206 0.06 1.87 -4.11
CA TYR A 206 0.79 3.12 -4.34
C TYR A 206 1.85 2.98 -5.44
N PHE A 207 1.42 2.68 -6.66
CA PHE A 207 2.34 2.45 -7.79
C PHE A 207 2.88 3.75 -8.41
N ALA A 208 2.11 4.84 -8.37
CA ALA A 208 2.48 6.07 -9.04
C ALA A 208 3.50 6.89 -8.22
N PRO A 209 4.51 7.50 -8.88
CA PRO A 209 5.50 8.33 -8.19
C PRO A 209 4.91 9.65 -7.68
N MET A 210 3.77 10.07 -8.23
CA MET A 210 3.05 11.27 -7.85
C MET A 210 1.55 11.00 -7.71
N THR A 211 0.88 11.73 -6.83
CA THR A 211 -0.56 11.64 -6.55
C THR A 211 -1.07 13.02 -6.12
N GLY A 212 -2.27 13.39 -6.56
CA GLY A 212 -2.87 14.70 -6.27
C GLY A 212 -4.21 14.58 -5.54
N PHE A 213 -4.43 15.45 -4.55
CA PHE A 213 -5.69 15.51 -3.82
C PHE A 213 -6.18 16.93 -3.71
N ILE A 214 -7.50 17.11 -3.82
CA ILE A 214 -8.20 18.31 -3.35
C ILE A 214 -9.14 17.92 -2.22
N TYR A 215 -8.98 18.56 -1.06
CA TYR A 215 -9.90 18.44 0.07
C TYR A 215 -10.74 19.70 0.12
N VAL A 216 -12.06 19.55 0.06
CA VAL A 216 -13.00 20.67 0.05
C VAL A 216 -13.72 20.72 1.40
N GLU A 217 -13.34 21.71 2.21
CA GLU A 217 -13.97 22.02 3.48
C GLU A 217 -14.75 23.35 3.38
N PRO A 218 -15.65 23.66 4.34
CA PRO A 218 -16.48 24.87 4.24
C PRO A 218 -15.75 26.21 4.25
N TYR A 219 -14.51 26.30 4.71
CA TYR A 219 -13.78 27.59 4.77
C TYR A 219 -12.37 27.51 4.19
N GLU A 220 -12.03 26.36 3.60
CA GLU A 220 -10.76 26.17 2.94
C GLU A 220 -10.83 25.02 1.94
N VAL A 221 -10.04 25.15 0.90
CA VAL A 221 -9.69 24.04 0.01
C VAL A 221 -8.23 23.71 0.26
N ARG A 222 -7.90 22.44 0.44
CA ARG A 222 -6.50 22.00 0.51
C ARG A 222 -6.10 21.30 -0.78
N LYS A 223 -4.96 21.68 -1.37
CA LYS A 223 -4.26 20.92 -2.42
C LYS A 223 -3.15 20.14 -1.77
N GLU A 224 -3.18 18.81 -1.86
CA GLU A 224 -2.09 17.96 -1.42
C GLU A 224 -1.46 17.25 -2.61
N ILE A 225 -0.14 17.36 -2.72
CA ILE A 225 0.67 16.66 -3.71
C ILE A 225 1.61 15.73 -2.96
N ILE A 226 1.47 14.44 -3.21
CA ILE A 226 2.40 13.42 -2.75
C ILE A 226 3.29 13.06 -3.93
N ALA A 227 4.59 13.29 -3.82
CA ALA A 227 5.53 13.09 -4.91
C ALA A 227 6.86 12.52 -4.41
N ARG A 228 7.52 11.73 -5.25
CA ARG A 228 8.91 11.34 -5.04
C ARG A 228 9.85 12.51 -5.38
N PRO A 229 10.79 12.87 -4.50
CA PRO A 229 11.81 13.88 -4.82
C PRO A 229 12.65 13.51 -6.03
N LYS A 230 12.93 12.20 -6.24
CA LYS A 230 13.69 11.73 -7.41
C LYS A 230 13.03 12.14 -8.72
N ASP A 231 11.71 11.99 -8.84
CA ASP A 231 10.94 12.35 -10.04
C ASP A 231 10.76 13.87 -10.14
N LEU A 232 10.54 14.55 -9.01
CA LEU A 232 10.50 16.02 -9.01
C LEU A 232 11.80 16.64 -9.53
N GLN A 233 12.93 15.95 -9.34
CA GLN A 233 14.22 16.44 -9.82
C GLN A 233 14.30 16.62 -11.34
N GLU A 234 13.43 15.96 -12.11
CA GLU A 234 13.38 16.17 -13.57
C GLU A 234 13.01 17.61 -13.96
N TRP A 235 12.27 18.32 -13.09
CA TRP A 235 11.83 19.69 -13.36
C TRP A 235 12.51 20.74 -12.48
N VAL A 236 12.99 20.37 -11.30
CA VAL A 236 13.64 21.29 -10.35
C VAL A 236 14.89 20.65 -9.74
N ASP A 237 16.02 21.36 -9.74
CA ASP A 237 17.23 20.84 -9.10
C ASP A 237 17.08 20.76 -7.57
N LEU A 238 16.88 19.54 -7.06
CA LEU A 238 16.79 19.22 -5.63
C LEU A 238 18.14 18.78 -5.03
N GLY A 239 19.22 18.78 -5.81
CA GLY A 239 20.56 18.38 -5.36
C GLY A 239 20.72 16.88 -5.12
N LEU A 240 19.89 16.05 -5.75
CA LEU A 240 19.88 14.58 -5.63
C LEU A 240 20.72 13.88 -6.70
N ALA A 241 21.22 14.61 -7.71
CA ALA A 241 22.02 14.03 -8.80
C ALA A 241 23.23 13.25 -8.24
N GLY A 242 23.37 11.99 -8.66
CA GLY A 242 24.44 11.09 -8.22
C GLY A 242 24.35 10.61 -6.76
N ARG A 243 23.33 11.00 -6.00
CA ARG A 243 23.15 10.55 -4.62
C ARG A 243 22.36 9.26 -4.55
N LYS A 244 22.71 8.40 -3.58
CA LYS A 244 21.90 7.24 -3.18
C LYS A 244 20.99 7.53 -2.00
N THR A 245 21.39 8.48 -1.15
CA THR A 245 20.66 8.87 0.07
C THR A 245 20.40 10.38 0.10
N ILE A 246 19.45 10.79 0.94
CA ILE A 246 19.08 12.16 1.27
C ILE A 246 19.48 12.41 2.74
N PRO A 247 20.70 12.91 2.99
CA PRO A 247 21.15 13.25 4.33
C PRO A 247 20.27 14.31 4.99
N VAL A 248 20.16 14.29 6.32
CA VAL A 248 19.29 15.21 7.08
C VAL A 248 19.62 16.68 6.81
N GLU A 249 20.88 16.98 6.54
CA GLU A 249 21.42 18.33 6.34
C GLU A 249 20.85 19.02 5.09
N ILE A 250 20.51 18.25 4.05
CA ILE A 250 19.96 18.79 2.79
C ILE A 250 18.42 18.82 2.78
N GLN A 251 17.77 18.11 3.71
CA GLN A 251 16.32 17.93 3.71
C GLN A 251 15.55 19.24 3.85
N ALA A 252 16.06 20.21 4.61
CA ALA A 252 15.42 21.51 4.79
C ALA A 252 15.43 22.34 3.49
N ASP A 253 16.58 22.39 2.78
CA ASP A 253 16.69 23.07 1.48
C ASP A 253 15.84 22.38 0.41
N LEU A 254 15.89 21.05 0.35
CA LEU A 254 15.07 20.26 -0.57
C LEU A 254 13.58 20.54 -0.38
N LYS A 255 13.09 20.49 0.87
CA LYS A 255 11.69 20.82 1.20
C LYS A 255 11.31 22.22 0.74
N ARG A 256 12.17 23.21 0.95
CA ARG A 256 11.93 24.59 0.51
C ARG A 256 11.83 24.69 -1.02
N LYS A 257 12.79 24.10 -1.75
CA LYS A 257 12.81 24.12 -3.23
C LYS A 257 11.58 23.40 -3.81
N ALA A 258 11.27 22.22 -3.30
CA ALA A 258 10.10 21.46 -3.72
C ALA A 258 8.79 22.20 -3.43
N ALA A 259 8.65 22.83 -2.25
CA ALA A 259 7.47 23.63 -1.93
C ALA A 259 7.33 24.85 -2.84
N ALA A 260 8.42 25.57 -3.13
CA ALA A 260 8.40 26.72 -4.04
C ALA A 260 8.00 26.30 -5.46
N PHE A 261 8.54 25.18 -5.95
CA PHE A 261 8.18 24.60 -7.24
C PHE A 261 6.70 24.19 -7.29
N LEU A 262 6.24 23.34 -6.37
CA LEU A 262 4.85 22.85 -6.32
C LEU A 262 3.81 23.96 -6.06
N ARG A 263 4.22 25.10 -5.50
CA ARG A 263 3.35 26.28 -5.36
C ARG A 263 2.95 26.84 -6.72
N GLN A 264 3.88 26.86 -7.67
CA GLN A 264 3.68 27.42 -9.01
C GLN A 264 2.99 26.44 -9.97
N HIS A 265 2.93 25.16 -9.60
CA HIS A 265 2.34 24.09 -10.39
C HIS A 265 1.01 23.61 -9.84
N HIS A 266 0.28 22.91 -10.71
CA HIS A 266 -1.05 22.40 -10.44
C HIS A 266 -2.02 23.51 -10.00
N PRO A 267 -2.27 24.52 -10.85
CA PRO A 267 -3.06 25.68 -10.46
C PRO A 267 -4.49 25.27 -10.08
N VAL A 268 -4.98 25.87 -9.00
CA VAL A 268 -6.32 25.60 -8.47
C VAL A 268 -7.22 26.81 -8.72
N ARG A 269 -8.43 26.53 -9.24
CA ARG A 269 -9.48 27.52 -9.43
C ARG A 269 -10.65 27.17 -8.52
N ILE A 270 -11.11 28.16 -7.75
CA ILE A 270 -12.25 28.03 -6.83
C ILE A 270 -13.33 29.00 -7.32
N ASP A 271 -14.48 28.45 -7.68
CA ASP A 271 -15.60 29.19 -8.30
C ASP A 271 -15.14 30.07 -9.48
N GLY A 272 -14.24 29.51 -10.30
CA GLY A 272 -13.67 30.16 -11.48
C GLY A 272 -12.55 31.17 -11.21
N LYS A 273 -12.29 31.53 -9.94
CA LYS A 273 -11.24 32.47 -9.53
C LYS A 273 -9.95 31.73 -9.19
N THR A 274 -8.81 32.34 -9.54
CA THR A 274 -7.50 31.87 -9.08
C THR A 274 -7.21 32.50 -7.73
N ILE A 275 -6.87 31.68 -6.74
CA ILE A 275 -6.54 32.11 -5.38
C ILE A 275 -5.09 31.71 -5.14
N GLU A 276 -4.30 32.62 -4.56
CA GLU A 276 -2.94 32.29 -4.15
C GLU A 276 -2.96 31.34 -2.95
N PRO A 277 -2.27 30.19 -3.01
CA PRO A 277 -2.23 29.27 -1.89
C PRO A 277 -1.38 29.79 -0.73
N GLU A 278 -1.52 29.21 0.44
CA GLU A 278 -0.55 29.27 1.53
C GLU A 278 0.03 27.88 1.76
N LEU A 279 1.36 27.77 1.95
CA LEU A 279 1.97 26.48 2.29
C LEU A 279 1.64 26.15 3.74
N ALA A 280 0.82 25.12 3.98
CA ALA A 280 0.54 24.67 5.34
C ALA A 280 1.68 23.81 5.89
N ARG A 281 2.13 22.80 5.13
CA ARG A 281 3.21 21.91 5.53
C ARG A 281 3.82 21.17 4.35
N ILE A 282 5.07 20.76 4.54
CA ILE A 282 5.76 19.83 3.64
C ILE A 282 6.63 18.88 4.46
N ASN A 283 6.38 17.58 4.32
CA ASN A 283 6.99 16.56 5.16
C ASN A 283 7.42 15.36 4.32
N PHE A 284 8.53 14.73 4.73
CA PHE A 284 8.85 13.39 4.24
C PHE A 284 7.88 12.39 4.86
N LEU A 285 7.48 11.41 4.05
CA LEU A 285 6.54 10.37 4.42
C LEU A 285 7.24 9.03 4.35
N GLU A 286 7.12 8.26 5.43
CA GLU A 286 7.37 6.82 5.42
C GLU A 286 6.14 6.15 4.82
N ARG A 287 6.33 5.39 3.74
CA ARG A 287 5.25 4.68 3.06
C ARG A 287 5.41 3.18 3.29
N THR A 288 4.47 2.60 4.02
CA THR A 288 4.33 1.14 4.11
C THR A 288 3.45 0.63 2.96
N LEU A 289 3.15 -0.67 2.94
CA LEU A 289 2.27 -1.26 1.92
C LEU A 289 0.88 -0.60 1.86
N ARG A 290 0.37 -0.07 2.98
CA ARG A 290 -0.98 0.52 3.03
C ARG A 290 -1.06 1.87 3.74
N THR A 291 -0.09 2.23 4.58
CA THR A 291 -0.15 3.47 5.35
C THR A 291 0.95 4.44 4.94
N SER A 292 0.78 5.70 5.31
CA SER A 292 1.80 6.72 5.16
C SER A 292 1.87 7.52 6.45
N ARG A 293 3.09 7.70 6.98
CA ARG A 293 3.35 8.37 8.25
C ARG A 293 4.37 9.47 8.04
N VAL A 294 4.23 10.56 8.77
CA VAL A 294 5.23 11.64 8.74
C VAL A 294 6.50 11.14 9.44
N ILE A 295 7.65 11.39 8.82
CA ILE A 295 8.96 11.10 9.39
C ILE A 295 9.36 12.26 10.30
N ASP A 296 9.30 12.03 11.62
CA ASP A 296 9.72 12.96 12.66
C ASP A 296 10.21 12.16 13.88
N PRO A 297 11.48 12.27 14.32
CA PRO A 297 12.52 13.20 13.84
C PRO A 297 13.08 12.87 12.45
N PRO A 298 13.75 13.83 11.76
CA PRO A 298 14.41 13.58 10.50
C PRO A 298 15.50 12.49 10.59
N VAL A 299 15.52 11.59 9.61
CA VAL A 299 16.54 10.54 9.45
C VAL A 299 17.07 10.56 8.02
N GLU A 300 18.21 9.93 7.76
CA GLU A 300 18.68 9.73 6.38
C GLU A 300 17.69 8.86 5.59
N LEU A 301 17.40 9.25 4.35
CA LEU A 301 16.42 8.56 3.50
C LEU A 301 17.05 8.02 2.23
N SER A 302 16.56 6.90 1.71
CA SER A 302 16.90 6.44 0.36
C SER A 302 16.30 7.38 -0.69
N VAL A 303 17.08 7.79 -1.70
CA VAL A 303 16.59 8.63 -2.82
C VAL A 303 15.46 7.95 -3.58
N HIS A 304 15.52 6.63 -3.73
CA HIS A 304 14.52 5.87 -4.48
C HIS A 304 13.20 5.74 -3.72
N ALA A 305 13.27 5.55 -2.40
CA ALA A 305 12.11 5.28 -1.55
C ALA A 305 11.48 6.54 -0.93
N ALA A 306 12.22 7.66 -0.86
CA ALA A 306 11.73 8.88 -0.24
C ALA A 306 10.46 9.41 -0.92
N ILE A 307 9.46 9.71 -0.10
CA ILE A 307 8.19 10.33 -0.52
C ILE A 307 8.06 11.68 0.18
N LEU A 308 7.58 12.69 -0.52
CA LEU A 308 7.33 14.03 -0.02
C LEU A 308 5.84 14.37 -0.16
N GLY A 309 5.20 14.77 0.93
CA GLY A 309 3.83 15.30 0.92
C GLY A 309 3.85 16.81 1.14
N ALA A 310 3.29 17.58 0.20
CA ALA A 310 3.15 19.02 0.30
C ALA A 310 1.67 19.42 0.31
N ILE A 311 1.25 20.19 1.31
CA ILE A 311 -0.12 20.66 1.46
C ILE A 311 -0.16 22.18 1.36
N PHE A 312 -0.99 22.65 0.44
CA PHE A 312 -1.32 24.06 0.24
C PHE A 312 -2.77 24.30 0.63
N VAL A 313 -3.04 25.42 1.30
CA VAL A 313 -4.38 25.82 1.74
C VAL A 313 -4.81 27.04 0.93
N TYR A 314 -6.06 27.03 0.48
CA TYR A 314 -6.73 28.13 -0.21
C TYR A 314 -7.92 28.53 0.67
N PRO A 315 -7.81 29.63 1.45
CA PRO A 315 -8.91 30.10 2.28
C PRO A 315 -10.13 30.45 1.42
N THR A 316 -11.32 30.08 1.89
CA THR A 316 -12.60 30.43 1.25
C THR A 316 -13.55 31.07 2.26
N HIS A 317 -14.49 31.90 1.78
CA HIS A 317 -15.49 32.51 2.66
C HIS A 317 -16.63 31.56 3.06
N GLY A 318 -16.74 30.44 2.37
CA GLY A 318 -17.81 29.47 2.50
C GLY A 318 -17.53 28.26 1.61
N LEU A 319 -18.43 27.27 1.68
CA LEU A 319 -18.29 26.05 0.90
C LEU A 319 -18.42 26.40 -0.59
N PRO A 320 -17.38 26.16 -1.41
CA PRO A 320 -17.41 26.52 -2.83
C PRO A 320 -18.46 25.70 -3.59
N GLN A 321 -18.78 26.13 -4.80
CA GLN A 321 -19.64 25.37 -5.73
C GLN A 321 -18.82 24.52 -6.70
N ARG A 322 -17.63 24.99 -7.07
CA ARG A 322 -16.74 24.29 -7.99
C ARG A 322 -15.28 24.50 -7.62
N VAL A 323 -14.51 23.43 -7.63
CA VAL A 323 -13.05 23.45 -7.45
C VAL A 323 -12.42 22.67 -8.58
N GLU A 324 -11.43 23.25 -9.25
CA GLU A 324 -10.70 22.62 -10.34
C GLU A 324 -9.20 22.70 -10.03
N MET A 325 -8.48 21.59 -10.18
CA MET A 325 -7.02 21.54 -10.18
C MET A 325 -6.54 21.04 -11.53
N ASP A 326 -5.76 21.83 -12.24
CA ASP A 326 -5.20 21.46 -13.54
C ASP A 326 -3.82 20.81 -13.37
N TRP A 327 -3.64 19.55 -13.76
CA TRP A 327 -2.36 18.86 -13.63
C TRP A 327 -1.44 19.13 -14.83
N ASP A 328 -0.29 19.74 -14.56
CA ASP A 328 0.64 20.28 -15.57
C ASP A 328 2.04 19.63 -15.57
N LEU A 329 2.30 18.60 -14.76
CA LEU A 329 3.59 17.90 -14.72
C LEU A 329 3.47 16.48 -15.28
N TRP A 330 4.07 16.25 -16.43
CA TRP A 330 4.06 14.97 -17.13
C TRP A 330 5.48 14.60 -17.59
N ASN A 331 5.83 13.33 -17.50
CA ASN A 331 7.07 12.78 -18.05
C ASN A 331 6.82 11.42 -18.69
N GLU A 332 7.79 10.88 -19.43
CA GLU A 332 7.62 9.63 -20.19
C GLU A 332 7.16 8.45 -19.32
N ARG A 333 7.58 8.41 -18.05
CA ARG A 333 7.25 7.34 -17.10
C ARG A 333 5.98 7.59 -16.28
N THR A 334 5.47 8.83 -16.31
CA THR A 334 4.37 9.31 -15.48
C THR A 334 3.30 9.93 -16.38
N GLN A 335 2.54 9.05 -17.03
CA GLN A 335 1.43 9.41 -17.93
C GLN A 335 0.06 9.20 -17.29
N ARG A 336 0.01 8.65 -16.08
CA ARG A 336 -1.22 8.37 -15.36
C ARG A 336 -1.06 8.67 -13.88
N ILE A 337 -1.81 9.65 -13.39
CA ILE A 337 -1.72 10.16 -12.03
C ILE A 337 -2.98 9.76 -11.26
N PRO A 338 -2.89 8.95 -10.20
CA PRO A 338 -3.99 8.79 -9.28
C PRO A 338 -4.29 10.15 -8.63
N ALA A 339 -5.56 10.50 -8.58
CA ALA A 339 -6.01 11.72 -7.94
C ALA A 339 -7.34 11.51 -7.22
N ALA A 340 -7.66 12.38 -6.28
CA ALA A 340 -8.97 12.36 -5.65
C ALA A 340 -9.47 13.74 -5.22
N SER A 341 -10.77 13.96 -5.39
CA SER A 341 -11.47 15.05 -4.71
C SER A 341 -12.17 14.49 -3.48
N VAL A 342 -11.99 15.13 -2.33
CA VAL A 342 -12.51 14.65 -1.05
C VAL A 342 -13.37 15.74 -0.41
N ASP A 343 -14.58 15.38 -0.03
CA ASP A 343 -15.47 16.22 0.77
C ASP A 343 -16.10 15.40 1.92
N GLN A 344 -17.15 15.93 2.53
CA GLN A 344 -17.86 15.28 3.64
C GLN A 344 -18.55 13.94 3.26
N ALA A 345 -18.83 13.71 1.97
CA ALA A 345 -19.37 12.46 1.46
C ALA A 345 -18.28 11.41 1.19
N GLY A 346 -17.01 11.81 1.17
CA GLY A 346 -15.85 10.94 1.00
C GLY A 346 -15.05 11.23 -0.28
N PRO A 347 -14.08 10.37 -0.59
CA PRO A 347 -13.20 10.55 -1.75
C PRO A 347 -13.85 10.07 -3.04
N LEU A 348 -13.76 10.89 -4.08
CA LEU A 348 -13.98 10.49 -5.47
C LEU A 348 -12.62 10.29 -6.14
N LEU A 349 -12.26 9.02 -6.38
CA LEU A 349 -10.99 8.63 -6.98
C LEU A 349 -11.07 8.73 -8.51
N ILE A 350 -10.01 9.25 -9.13
CA ILE A 350 -9.87 9.33 -10.58
C ILE A 350 -8.42 9.13 -11.00
N TYR A 351 -8.19 8.92 -12.29
CA TYR A 351 -6.87 8.99 -12.88
C TYR A 351 -6.83 10.18 -13.84
N LEU A 352 -5.83 11.04 -13.67
CA LEU A 352 -5.53 12.11 -14.62
C LEU A 352 -4.55 11.57 -15.67
N GLU A 353 -4.76 11.99 -16.90
CA GLU A 353 -3.96 11.68 -18.09
C GLU A 353 -3.70 12.98 -18.86
N PRO A 354 -2.72 13.08 -19.78
CA PRO A 354 -2.39 14.34 -20.45
C PRO A 354 -3.57 15.01 -21.18
N ASP A 355 -4.48 14.21 -21.73
CA ASP A 355 -5.73 14.64 -22.38
C ASP A 355 -6.91 14.79 -21.40
N PHE A 356 -6.79 14.24 -20.18
CA PHE A 356 -7.74 14.35 -19.09
C PHE A 356 -7.05 14.85 -17.81
N ARG A 357 -6.58 16.10 -17.84
CA ARG A 357 -5.66 16.65 -16.83
C ARG A 357 -6.33 17.38 -15.66
N VAL A 358 -7.63 17.66 -15.74
CA VAL A 358 -8.34 18.48 -14.74
C VAL A 358 -9.02 17.58 -13.72
N LEU A 359 -8.61 17.70 -12.46
CA LEU A 359 -9.35 17.16 -11.32
C LEU A 359 -10.44 18.16 -10.93
N GLU A 360 -11.70 17.77 -11.08
CA GLU A 360 -12.85 18.61 -10.79
C GLU A 360 -13.68 18.09 -9.62
N TRP A 361 -14.03 18.99 -8.71
CA TRP A 361 -15.05 18.78 -7.69
C TRP A 361 -16.22 19.74 -7.89
N ARG A 362 -17.45 19.23 -7.74
CA ARG A 362 -18.69 20.00 -7.76
C ARG A 362 -19.48 19.76 -6.49
N ASN A 363 -20.06 20.83 -5.96
CA ASN A 363 -20.86 20.74 -4.76
C ASN A 363 -22.23 20.10 -5.04
N PHE A 364 -22.41 18.87 -4.55
CA PHE A 364 -23.70 18.17 -4.52
C PHE A 364 -24.22 17.96 -3.10
N LEU A 365 -23.60 18.57 -2.09
CA LEU A 365 -23.96 18.41 -0.69
C LEU A 365 -25.30 19.12 -0.40
N LYS A 366 -26.29 18.37 0.06
CA LYS A 366 -27.61 18.91 0.42
C LYS A 366 -27.64 19.55 1.80
N ASN A 367 -26.94 18.95 2.76
CA ASN A 367 -26.90 19.38 4.16
C ASN A 367 -25.45 19.37 4.67
N PRO A 368 -24.58 20.26 4.18
CA PRO A 368 -23.18 20.29 4.60
C PRO A 368 -23.07 20.61 6.09
N LEU A 369 -22.29 19.82 6.83
CA LEU A 369 -21.93 20.11 8.20
C LEU A 369 -20.97 21.29 8.21
N LEU A 370 -21.43 22.43 8.69
CA LEU A 370 -20.57 23.58 8.90
C LEU A 370 -19.89 23.44 10.27
N PRO A 371 -18.57 23.68 10.35
CA PRO A 371 -17.90 23.70 11.65
C PRO A 371 -18.52 24.81 12.50
N SER A 372 -19.00 24.43 13.68
CA SER A 372 -19.63 25.33 14.64
C SER A 372 -18.97 25.18 16.01
N LEU A 373 -18.90 26.27 16.76
CA LEU A 373 -18.41 26.25 18.12
C LEU A 373 -19.41 25.47 19.00
N LYS A 374 -19.03 24.26 19.39
CA LYS A 374 -19.77 23.52 20.42
C LYS A 374 -19.32 24.00 21.80
N VAL A 375 -20.26 24.56 22.56
CA VAL A 375 -20.04 24.78 23.99
C VAL A 375 -19.91 23.40 24.64
N LEU A 376 -18.71 23.08 25.12
CA LEU A 376 -18.48 21.89 25.92
C LEU A 376 -19.13 22.10 27.29
N ALA A 377 -20.29 21.49 27.51
CA ALA A 377 -20.87 21.44 28.84
C ALA A 377 -20.03 20.51 29.72
N LEU A 378 -19.84 20.89 30.99
CA LEU A 378 -19.26 19.98 31.97
C LEU A 378 -20.12 18.71 32.03
N PRO A 379 -19.51 17.53 32.18
CA PRO A 379 -20.28 16.30 32.33
C PRO A 379 -21.29 16.45 33.47
N PRO A 380 -22.54 15.96 33.32
CA PRO A 380 -23.54 16.07 34.36
C PRO A 380 -23.02 15.49 35.67
N ALA A 381 -23.26 16.21 36.78
CA ALA A 381 -22.94 15.78 38.12
C ALA A 381 -23.54 14.39 38.40
N ALA A 382 -22.94 13.62 39.31
CA ALA A 382 -23.37 12.25 39.61
C ALA A 382 -24.89 12.13 39.89
N LEU A 383 -25.46 13.13 40.56
CA LEU A 383 -26.88 13.27 40.85
C LEU A 383 -27.77 13.45 39.60
N ALA A 384 -27.30 14.19 38.61
CA ALA A 384 -27.99 14.36 37.33
C ALA A 384 -27.91 13.09 36.47
N ARG A 385 -26.83 12.30 36.58
CA ARG A 385 -26.72 11.00 35.91
C ARG A 385 -27.67 9.97 36.50
N SER A 386 -27.80 9.88 37.82
CA SER A 386 -28.74 8.95 38.47
C SER A 386 -30.20 9.28 38.17
N LEU A 387 -30.57 10.56 38.08
CA LEU A 387 -31.90 10.98 37.62
C LEU A 387 -32.17 10.64 36.14
N LEU A 388 -31.16 10.67 35.29
CA LEU A 388 -31.25 10.24 33.88
C LEU A 388 -31.56 8.73 33.75
N TYR A 389 -30.99 7.89 34.62
CA TYR A 389 -31.32 6.46 34.68
C TYR A 389 -32.73 6.20 35.21
N GLY A 390 -33.19 6.99 36.19
CA GLY A 390 -34.56 6.92 36.71
C GLY A 390 -35.64 7.27 35.68
N ARG A 391 -35.29 8.02 34.63
CA ARG A 391 -36.21 8.41 33.55
C ARG A 391 -36.66 7.25 32.64
N TRP A 392 -35.98 6.10 32.72
CA TRP A 392 -36.35 4.87 31.99
C TRP A 392 -37.18 3.90 32.85
N LEU A 393 -37.46 4.24 34.12
CA LEU A 393 -38.24 3.43 35.06
C LEU A 393 -39.68 3.96 35.26
N LEU A 394 -40.04 5.03 34.55
CA LEU A 394 -41.41 5.54 34.36
C LEU A 394 -41.77 5.36 32.88
#